data_AF-A0A366EA85-F1
#
_entry.id   AF-A0A366EA85-F1
#
_cell.length_a   1.000
_cell.length_b   1.000
_cell.length_c   1.000
_cell.angle_alpha   90.00
_cell.angle_beta   90.00
_cell.angle_gamma   90.00
#
_symmetry.space_group_name_H-M   'P 1'
#
loop_
_entity.id
_entity.type
_entity.pdbx_description
1 polymer ?
#
loop_
_entity_poly.entity_id
_entity_poly.type
_entity_poly.pdbx_seq_one_letter_code
_entity_poly.pdbx_strand_id
1 'polypeptide(L)'
;MPVQQQSENNASREDIAAIIAERNQHFHLQWFKNLFSGRLSLGDTFWLGYLGSTLIITPVTFVMAVLARGFLPDTYFSFGLAIWFCLLGFYYITLFIAVARKALSTPEAKGWRWAAVLFALLATMGFLTRIYAYLITI
;
A
#
# COMPACT_ATOMS: atom_id res chain seq x y z
N MET A 1 -7.79 47.94 -10.94
CA MET A 1 -7.46 46.85 -10.00
C MET A 1 -7.75 45.40 -10.49
N PRO A 2 -8.01 45.08 -11.79
CA PRO A 2 -8.26 43.67 -12.19
C PRO A 2 -6.99 42.82 -12.42
N VAL A 3 -5.83 43.45 -12.64
CA VAL A 3 -4.59 42.74 -13.05
C VAL A 3 -4.01 41.88 -11.93
N GLN A 4 -3.98 42.37 -10.68
CA GLN A 4 -3.47 41.62 -9.52
C GLN A 4 -4.32 40.39 -9.19
N GLN A 5 -5.65 40.53 -9.28
CA GLN A 5 -6.58 39.44 -8.99
C GLN A 5 -6.54 38.34 -10.07
N GLN A 6 -6.11 38.68 -11.28
CA GLN A 6 -5.92 37.74 -12.37
C GLN A 6 -4.56 37.01 -12.28
N SER A 7 -3.49 37.67 -11.80
CA SER A 7 -2.21 36.99 -11.53
C SER A 7 -2.28 36.03 -10.34
N GLU A 8 -3.00 36.38 -9.27
CA GLU A 8 -3.20 35.49 -8.11
C GLU A 8 -4.02 34.25 -8.49
N ASN A 9 -5.04 34.40 -9.33
CA ASN A 9 -5.82 33.27 -9.84
C ASN A 9 -5.00 32.34 -10.74
N ASN A 10 -4.06 32.87 -11.54
CA ASN A 10 -3.23 32.05 -12.41
C ASN A 10 -2.19 31.25 -11.62
N ALA A 11 -1.50 31.88 -10.65
CA ALA A 11 -0.58 31.20 -9.75
C ALA A 11 -1.29 30.09 -8.95
N SER A 12 -2.48 30.39 -8.41
CA SER A 12 -3.29 29.38 -7.70
C SER A 12 -3.69 28.20 -8.59
N ARG A 13 -4.01 28.43 -9.87
CA ARG A 13 -4.35 27.35 -10.81
C ARG A 13 -3.13 26.50 -11.18
N GLU A 14 -1.96 27.11 -11.35
CA GLU A 14 -0.70 26.41 -11.61
C GLU A 14 -0.29 25.54 -10.40
N ASP A 15 -0.42 26.06 -9.18
CA ASP A 15 -0.17 25.30 -7.94
C ASP A 15 -1.13 24.12 -7.80
N ILE A 16 -2.42 24.32 -8.08
CA ILE A 16 -3.42 23.24 -8.06
C ILE A 16 -3.07 22.18 -9.11
N ALA A 17 -2.66 22.59 -10.31
CA ALA A 17 -2.27 21.66 -11.38
C ALA A 17 -1.02 20.85 -10.99
N ALA A 18 -0.03 21.49 -10.36
CA ALA A 18 1.18 20.82 -9.86
C ALA A 18 0.84 19.78 -8.76
N ILE A 19 -0.02 20.15 -7.82
CA ILE A 19 -0.48 19.24 -6.75
C ILE A 19 -1.25 18.04 -7.34
N ILE A 20 -2.11 18.26 -8.34
CA ILE A 20 -2.84 17.17 -9.00
C ILE A 20 -1.86 16.25 -9.75
N ALA A 21 -0.88 16.83 -10.45
CA ALA A 21 0.13 16.07 -11.18
C ALA A 21 1.00 15.21 -10.25
N GLU A 22 1.32 15.70 -9.05
CA GLU A 22 2.04 14.94 -8.01
C GLU A 22 1.17 13.82 -7.42
N ARG A 23 -0.11 14.11 -7.12
CA ARG A 23 -1.06 13.12 -6.56
C ARG A 23 -1.34 11.95 -7.50
N ASN A 24 -1.42 12.21 -8.80
CA ASN A 24 -1.65 11.18 -9.81
C ASN A 24 -0.49 10.16 -9.95
N GLN A 25 0.63 10.37 -9.26
CA GLN A 25 1.78 9.46 -9.29
C GLN A 25 1.67 8.29 -8.31
N HIS A 26 0.62 8.22 -7.50
CA HIS A 26 0.44 7.15 -6.52
C HIS A 26 -0.63 6.15 -6.95
N PHE A 27 -0.54 4.91 -6.48
CA PHE A 27 -1.57 3.86 -6.63
C PHE A 27 -1.96 3.45 -8.07
N HIS A 28 -1.12 3.73 -9.06
CA HIS A 28 -1.23 3.17 -10.41
C HIS A 28 -0.26 2.00 -10.62
N LEU A 29 -0.43 1.22 -11.69
CA LEU A 29 0.40 0.02 -11.96
C LEU A 29 1.91 0.29 -11.92
N GLN A 30 2.34 1.41 -12.51
CA GLN A 30 3.74 1.80 -12.54
C GLN A 30 4.27 2.21 -11.15
N TRP A 31 3.41 2.78 -10.29
CA TRP A 31 3.76 3.03 -8.89
C TRP A 31 4.03 1.72 -8.14
N PHE A 32 3.18 0.69 -8.28
CA PHE A 32 3.44 -0.62 -7.67
C PHE A 32 4.75 -1.25 -8.17
N LYS A 33 5.06 -1.11 -9.46
CA LYS A 33 6.34 -1.57 -10.01
C LYS A 33 7.52 -0.83 -9.36
N ASN A 34 7.41 0.48 -9.16
CA ASN A 34 8.43 1.28 -8.49
C ASN A 34 8.55 0.94 -6.99
N LEU A 35 7.43 0.66 -6.32
CA LEU A 35 7.36 0.20 -4.94
C LEU A 35 8.11 -1.12 -4.75
N PHE A 36 7.72 -2.17 -5.48
CA PHE A 36 8.32 -3.50 -5.32
C PHE A 36 9.77 -3.59 -5.81
N SER A 37 10.17 -2.71 -6.73
CA SER A 37 11.57 -2.61 -7.15
C SER A 37 12.45 -1.82 -6.18
N GLY A 38 11.89 -1.23 -5.13
CA GLY A 38 12.63 -0.40 -4.16
C GLY A 38 13.15 0.89 -4.79
N ARG A 39 12.48 1.41 -5.83
CA ARG A 39 12.87 2.67 -6.51
C ARG A 39 12.35 3.90 -5.79
N LEU A 40 11.35 3.76 -4.94
CA LEU A 40 10.84 4.84 -4.09
C LEU A 40 11.81 5.14 -2.94
N SER A 41 11.61 6.28 -2.27
CA SER A 41 12.33 6.57 -1.02
C SER A 41 12.01 5.51 0.04
N LEU A 42 12.86 5.38 1.06
CA LEU A 42 12.58 4.46 2.17
C LEU A 42 11.26 4.81 2.87
N GLY A 43 11.02 6.10 3.07
CA GLY A 43 9.79 6.61 3.67
C GLY A 43 8.55 6.25 2.85
N ASP A 44 8.59 6.48 1.53
CA ASP A 44 7.45 6.18 0.65
C ASP A 44 7.21 4.68 0.54
N THR A 45 8.28 3.89 0.39
CA THR A 45 8.19 2.43 0.33
C THR A 45 7.55 1.87 1.59
N PHE A 46 7.90 2.44 2.74
CA PHE A 46 7.34 2.04 4.03
C PHE A 46 5.91 2.56 4.25
N TRP A 47 5.70 3.87 4.25
CA TRP A 47 4.43 4.48 4.62
C TRP A 47 3.34 4.23 3.59
N LEU A 48 3.61 4.50 2.30
CA LEU A 48 2.61 4.28 1.26
C LEU A 48 2.43 2.78 0.99
N GLY A 49 3.51 2.02 1.13
CA GLY A 49 3.46 0.56 1.05
C GLY A 49 2.59 -0.08 2.12
N TYR A 50 2.73 0.28 3.40
CA TYR A 50 1.98 -0.34 4.49
C TYR A 50 0.68 0.41 4.82
N LEU A 51 0.75 1.69 5.20
CA LEU A 51 -0.44 2.46 5.56
C LEU A 51 -1.27 2.82 4.32
N GLY A 52 -0.61 3.33 3.28
CA GLY A 52 -1.29 3.79 2.06
C GLY A 52 -2.08 2.67 1.39
N SER A 53 -1.47 1.50 1.21
CA SER A 53 -2.15 0.34 0.64
C SER A 53 -3.27 -0.19 1.53
N THR A 54 -3.09 -0.21 2.86
CA THR A 54 -4.11 -0.71 3.79
C THR A 54 -5.39 0.13 3.72
N LEU A 55 -5.27 1.45 3.54
CA LEU A 55 -6.42 2.34 3.35
C LEU A 55 -7.28 1.98 2.12
N ILE A 56 -6.72 1.28 1.13
CA ILE A 56 -7.44 0.82 -0.07
C ILE A 56 -7.84 -0.64 0.08
N ILE A 57 -6.90 -1.50 0.49
CA ILE A 57 -7.09 -2.95 0.59
C ILE A 57 -8.19 -3.29 1.60
N THR A 58 -8.23 -2.64 2.76
CA THR A 58 -9.23 -2.95 3.79
C THR A 58 -10.67 -2.69 3.32
N PRO A 59 -11.05 -1.50 2.82
CA PRO A 59 -12.42 -1.28 2.34
C PRO A 59 -12.74 -2.16 1.11
N VAL A 60 -11.79 -2.37 0.19
CA VAL A 60 -12.00 -3.28 -0.95
C VAL A 60 -12.26 -4.70 -0.47
N THR A 61 -11.45 -5.22 0.45
CA THR A 61 -11.62 -6.56 1.04
C THR A 61 -12.99 -6.68 1.70
N PHE A 62 -13.40 -5.66 2.47
CA PHE A 62 -14.70 -5.65 3.15
C PHE A 62 -15.86 -5.70 2.16
N VAL A 63 -15.87 -4.81 1.17
CA VAL A 63 -16.93 -4.76 0.14
C VAL A 63 -16.98 -6.08 -0.64
N MET A 64 -15.83 -6.61 -1.06
CA MET A 64 -15.76 -7.89 -1.77
C MET A 64 -16.27 -9.05 -0.92
N ALA A 65 -15.92 -9.10 0.37
CA ALA A 65 -16.38 -10.15 1.27
C ALA A 65 -17.90 -10.07 1.51
N VAL A 66 -18.45 -8.87 1.74
CA VAL A 66 -19.89 -8.68 1.95
C VAL A 66 -20.68 -9.09 0.70
N LEU A 67 -20.24 -8.66 -0.48
CA LEU A 67 -20.88 -9.05 -1.74
C LEU A 67 -20.77 -10.56 -1.96
N ALA A 68 -19.56 -11.14 -1.85
CA ALA A 68 -19.35 -12.57 -2.04
C ALA A 68 -20.21 -13.42 -1.09
N ARG A 69 -20.38 -12.99 0.17
CA ARG A 69 -21.23 -13.70 1.14
C ARG A 69 -22.71 -13.75 0.74
N GLY A 70 -23.20 -12.72 0.05
CA GLY A 70 -24.60 -12.65 -0.40
C GLY A 70 -24.90 -13.47 -1.65
N PHE A 71 -23.89 -13.82 -2.45
CA PHE A 71 -24.07 -14.46 -3.77
C PHE A 71 -23.43 -15.84 -3.90
N LEU A 72 -22.43 -16.19 -3.08
CA LEU A 72 -21.68 -17.44 -3.21
C LEU A 72 -22.08 -18.45 -2.12
N PRO A 73 -22.17 -19.75 -2.47
CA PRO A 73 -22.19 -20.82 -1.48
C PRO A 73 -20.96 -20.80 -0.57
N ASP A 74 -21.13 -21.25 0.68
CA ASP A 74 -20.11 -21.21 1.74
C ASP A 74 -18.75 -21.78 1.30
N THR A 75 -18.73 -22.89 0.59
CA THR A 75 -17.49 -23.51 0.09
C THR A 75 -16.72 -22.59 -0.87
N TYR A 76 -17.42 -21.96 -1.82
CA TYR A 76 -16.78 -21.06 -2.79
C TYR A 76 -16.37 -19.73 -2.15
N PHE A 77 -17.16 -19.25 -1.18
CA PHE A 77 -16.82 -18.08 -0.39
C PHE A 77 -15.52 -18.28 0.40
N SER A 78 -15.41 -19.38 1.16
CA SER A 78 -14.23 -19.69 1.95
C SER A 78 -13.00 -19.92 1.08
N PHE A 79 -13.16 -20.62 -0.05
CA PHE A 79 -12.06 -20.80 -1.01
C PHE A 79 -11.59 -19.47 -1.62
N GLY A 80 -12.53 -18.59 -2.00
CA GLY A 80 -12.22 -17.26 -2.54
C GLY A 80 -11.49 -16.38 -1.53
N LEU A 81 -11.93 -16.39 -0.27
CA LEU A 81 -11.23 -15.69 0.81
C LEU A 81 -9.84 -16.26 1.08
N ALA A 82 -9.67 -17.59 1.05
CA ALA A 82 -8.36 -18.22 1.22
C ALA A 82 -7.38 -17.75 0.12
N ILE A 83 -7.81 -17.72 -1.14
CA ILE A 83 -7.01 -17.18 -2.26
C ILE A 83 -6.68 -15.71 -2.02
N TRP A 84 -7.67 -14.90 -1.66
CA TRP A 84 -7.48 -13.47 -1.40
C TRP A 84 -6.44 -13.23 -0.29
N PHE A 85 -6.53 -13.97 0.81
CA PHE A 85 -5.57 -13.91 1.90
C PHE A 85 -4.16 -14.34 1.47
N CYS A 86 -4.03 -15.39 0.65
CA CYS A 86 -2.75 -15.79 0.07
C CYS A 86 -2.12 -14.67 -0.79
N LEU A 87 -2.93 -13.99 -1.62
CA LEU A 87 -2.47 -12.85 -2.42
C LEU A 87 -1.99 -11.70 -1.55
N LEU A 88 -2.72 -11.39 -0.47
CA LEU A 88 -2.30 -10.38 0.50
C LEU A 88 -1.03 -10.80 1.25
N GLY A 89 -0.88 -12.07 1.62
CA GLY A 89 0.36 -12.59 2.21
C GLY A 89 1.55 -12.37 1.28
N PHE A 90 1.39 -12.71 0.00
CA PHE A 90 2.41 -12.46 -1.03
C PHE A 90 2.74 -10.97 -1.18
N TYR A 91 1.72 -10.11 -1.15
CA TYR A 91 1.89 -8.65 -1.16
C TYR A 91 2.74 -8.17 0.02
N TYR A 92 2.44 -8.58 1.25
CA TYR A 92 3.21 -8.15 2.43
C TYR A 92 4.64 -8.69 2.44
N ILE A 93 4.86 -9.92 1.97
CA ILE A 93 6.21 -10.49 1.82
C ILE A 93 7.03 -9.67 0.81
N THR A 94 6.48 -9.40 -0.37
CA THR A 94 7.17 -8.61 -1.40
C THR A 94 7.46 -7.19 -0.94
N LEU A 95 6.53 -6.60 -0.17
CA LEU A 95 6.72 -5.28 0.42
C LEU A 95 7.82 -5.26 1.49
N PHE A 96 7.87 -6.28 2.36
CA PHE A 96 8.96 -6.45 3.32
C PHE A 96 10.31 -6.52 2.62
N ILE A 97 10.41 -7.32 1.54
CA ILE A 97 11.64 -7.43 0.74
C ILE A 97 12.01 -6.06 0.14
N ALA A 98 11.04 -5.30 -0.37
CA ALA A 98 11.30 -3.97 -0.91
C ALA A 98 11.82 -2.99 0.15
N VAL A 99 11.20 -2.96 1.34
CA VAL A 99 11.65 -2.15 2.48
C VAL A 99 13.04 -2.57 2.95
N ALA A 100 13.29 -3.87 3.11
CA ALA A 100 14.59 -4.39 3.52
C ALA A 100 15.69 -4.01 2.51
N ARG A 101 15.44 -4.21 1.21
CA ARG A 101 16.37 -3.82 0.15
C ARG A 101 16.66 -2.32 0.17
N LYS A 102 15.62 -1.49 0.33
CA LYS A 102 15.80 -0.04 0.38
C LYS A 102 16.51 0.42 1.65
N ALA A 103 16.22 -0.19 2.80
CA ALA A 103 16.88 0.10 4.06
C ALA A 103 18.39 -0.20 3.99
N LEU A 104 18.77 -1.30 3.32
CA LEU A 104 20.18 -1.65 3.08
C LEU A 104 20.87 -0.64 2.15
N SER A 105 20.17 -0.11 1.15
CA SER A 105 20.72 0.88 0.22
C SER A 105 20.73 2.32 0.74
N THR A 106 20.19 2.59 1.93
CA THR A 106 19.95 3.95 2.46
C THR A 106 20.60 4.10 3.85
N PRO A 107 21.95 4.04 3.95
CA PRO A 107 22.65 4.17 5.24
C PRO A 107 22.44 5.53 5.92
N GLU A 108 22.13 6.58 5.16
CA GLU A 108 21.81 7.93 5.63
C GLU A 108 20.58 7.99 6.54
N ALA A 109 19.68 7.01 6.45
CA ALA A 109 18.50 6.89 7.31
C ALA A 109 18.82 6.39 8.74
N LYS A 110 20.09 6.14 9.08
CA LYS A 110 20.57 5.81 10.44
C LYS A 110 19.71 4.72 11.12
N GLY A 111 19.17 4.98 12.31
CA GLY A 111 18.33 4.04 13.06
C GLY A 111 16.95 3.81 12.47
N TRP A 112 16.40 4.78 11.72
CA TRP A 112 15.07 4.68 11.10
C TRP A 112 14.98 3.50 10.13
N ARG A 113 16.07 3.19 9.42
CA ARG A 113 16.10 2.04 8.50
C ARG A 113 15.79 0.71 9.18
N TRP A 114 16.28 0.52 10.41
CA TRP A 114 16.06 -0.71 11.15
C TRP A 114 14.69 -0.73 11.81
N ALA A 115 14.18 0.42 12.26
CA ALA A 115 12.80 0.54 12.73
C ALA A 115 11.80 0.17 11.64
N ALA A 116 12.01 0.67 10.41
CA ALA A 116 11.17 0.34 9.26
C ALA A 116 11.21 -1.15 8.91
N VAL A 117 12.40 -1.78 8.93
CA VAL A 117 12.55 -3.22 8.68
C VAL A 117 11.90 -4.05 9.77
N LEU A 118 12.09 -3.70 11.04
CA LEU A 118 11.48 -4.40 12.17
C LEU A 118 9.95 -4.33 12.10
N PHE A 119 9.39 -3.15 11.84
CA PHE A 119 7.95 -3.00 11.65
C PHE A 119 7.46 -3.82 10.45
N ALA A 120 8.15 -3.73 9.31
CA ALA A 120 7.80 -4.48 8.10
C ALA A 120 7.78 -6.00 8.36
N LEU A 121 8.75 -6.50 9.13
CA LEU A 121 8.80 -7.89 9.56
C LEU A 121 7.60 -8.25 10.43
N LEU A 122 7.34 -7.47 11.49
CA LEU A 122 6.23 -7.72 12.42
C LEU A 122 4.87 -7.66 11.73
N ALA A 123 4.66 -6.69 10.83
CA ALA A 123 3.45 -6.56 10.06
C ALA A 123 3.23 -7.78 9.15
N THR A 124 4.29 -8.23 8.47
CA THR A 124 4.24 -9.41 7.60
C THR A 124 3.95 -10.68 8.41
N MET A 125 4.63 -10.88 9.55
CA MET A 125 4.39 -12.01 10.44
C MET A 125 2.96 -11.99 11.00
N GLY A 126 2.48 -10.84 11.46
CA GLY A 126 1.11 -10.70 11.96
C GLY A 126 0.07 -11.05 10.91
N PHE A 127 0.33 -10.70 9.64
CA PHE A 127 -0.55 -11.08 8.54
C PHE A 127 -0.50 -12.58 8.25
N LEU A 128 0.70 -13.17 8.16
CA LEU A 128 0.87 -14.61 7.92
C LEU A 128 0.22 -15.46 9.02
N THR A 129 0.30 -15.05 10.29
CA THR A 129 -0.37 -15.73 11.40
C THR A 129 -1.89 -15.73 11.22
N ARG A 130 -2.48 -14.63 10.72
CA ARG A 130 -3.92 -14.57 10.43
C ARG A 130 -4.31 -15.47 9.27
N ILE A 131 -3.49 -15.53 8.21
CA ILE A 131 -3.70 -16.46 7.09
C ILE A 131 -3.69 -17.90 7.61
N TYR A 132 -2.67 -18.26 8.39
CA TYR A 132 -2.52 -19.59 8.97
C TYR A 132 -3.71 -19.98 9.84
N ALA A 133 -4.13 -19.09 10.75
CA ALA A 133 -5.30 -19.33 11.60
C ALA A 133 -6.58 -19.50 10.78
N TYR A 134 -6.76 -18.72 9.71
CA TYR A 134 -7.90 -18.84 8.81
C TYR A 134 -7.90 -20.18 8.07
N LEU A 135 -6.76 -20.60 7.51
CA LEU A 135 -6.64 -21.85 6.76
C LEU A 135 -6.88 -23.11 7.60
N ILE A 136 -6.63 -23.06 8.91
CA ILE A 136 -6.91 -24.19 9.82
C ILE A 136 -8.39 -24.28 10.23
N THR A 137 -9.11 -23.16 10.13
CA THR A 137 -10.50 -23.07 10.62
C THR A 137 -11.53 -23.48 9.54
N ILE A 138 -11.12 -23.62 8.28
CA ILE A 138 -11.97 -23.93 7.12
C ILE A 138 -11.77 -25.39 6.72
#